data_AF-A0AAV8S1I6-F1
#
_entry.id   AF-A0AAV8S1I6-F1
#
_cell.length_a   1.000
_cell.length_b   1.000
_cell.length_c   1.000
_cell.angle_alpha   90.00
_cell.angle_beta   90.00
_cell.angle_gamma   90.00
#
_symmetry.space_group_name_H-M   'P 1'
#
loop_
_entity.id
_entity.type
_entity.pdbx_description
1 polymer ?
#
loop_
_entity_poly.entity_id
_entity_poly.type
_entity_poly.pdbx_seq_one_letter_code
_entity_poly.pdbx_strand_id
1 'polypeptide(L)'
;MAWFRSYGRADDSMAALQARRATRRRMAVIGVSALILIAVVVAATVSAVSRRSDERGSDDTGNTFSSSIKAACDATLYQEQCVRSLGPLANGSTLDPGKIFLLAVQITIDELSKVSAALDSVALNESLDSYTAVALTECKDLVGFAIGHLNDTLSVTNFTAKDTVDDLKTWLSAAITDQYTCIEDMEGALPAVKTAVVESLANSTKFASNALAIFNEFTNFFSRFKLRRLMSFSNDDRDAFPAWLSSKDRKLLWSTDERKDADIVVAKDSSGKYKTITAALAAVPKQSRKGTVIYVKKGVYKENVKVDKTLWNVMMVGGSKKATIITGSRNVVDGTPTFQTATLAVFGKGFIPRDRKLTIAPFVGGNSWLPKTGVPFTPGM
;
A
#
# COMPACT_ATOMS: atom_id res chain seq x y z
N MET A 1 -35.33 11.65 -81.74
CA MET A 1 -36.73 12.09 -81.67
C MET A 1 -37.07 12.35 -80.22
N ALA A 2 -37.40 13.60 -79.89
CA ALA A 2 -37.92 13.96 -78.59
C ALA A 2 -39.36 13.43 -78.44
N TRP A 3 -39.70 12.94 -77.25
CA TRP A 3 -41.09 12.98 -76.81
C TRP A 3 -41.16 13.21 -75.29
N PHE A 4 -41.74 14.35 -74.96
CA PHE A 4 -42.17 14.76 -73.62
C PHE A 4 -43.53 14.13 -73.29
N ARG A 5 -43.69 13.72 -72.03
CA ARG A 5 -44.88 13.90 -71.15
C ARG A 5 -44.68 13.00 -69.92
N SER A 6 -45.12 13.30 -68.71
CA SER A 6 -45.77 14.45 -68.10
C SER A 6 -45.64 14.22 -66.58
N TYR A 7 -45.37 15.28 -65.82
CA TYR A 7 -45.51 15.25 -64.37
C TYR A 7 -46.98 14.97 -64.00
N GLY A 8 -47.21 13.92 -63.21
CA GLY A 8 -48.47 13.65 -62.52
C GLY A 8 -48.25 13.76 -61.02
N ARG A 9 -48.91 14.74 -60.41
CA ARG A 9 -48.87 15.06 -58.97
C ARG A 9 -50.08 14.42 -58.28
N ALA A 10 -49.86 13.36 -57.50
CA ALA A 10 -50.74 12.76 -56.48
C ALA A 10 -49.91 11.61 -55.84
N ASP A 11 -49.72 11.41 -54.54
CA ASP A 11 -50.56 11.64 -53.36
C ASP A 11 -49.70 11.94 -52.11
N ASP A 12 -49.37 13.21 -51.85
CA ASP A 12 -48.73 13.60 -50.57
C ASP A 12 -49.74 13.59 -49.39
N SER A 13 -51.04 13.51 -49.69
CA SER A 13 -52.12 13.52 -48.69
C SER A 13 -52.25 12.18 -47.95
N MET A 14 -51.99 11.05 -48.63
CA MET A 14 -52.09 9.71 -48.04
C MET A 14 -50.91 9.39 -47.13
N ALA A 15 -49.68 9.82 -47.48
CA ALA A 15 -48.48 9.61 -46.67
C ALA A 15 -48.52 10.41 -45.35
N ALA A 16 -49.02 11.66 -45.38
CA ALA A 16 -49.13 12.50 -44.20
C ALA A 16 -50.15 11.96 -43.16
N LEU A 17 -51.21 11.29 -43.62
CA LEU A 17 -52.25 10.72 -42.76
C LEU A 17 -51.78 9.44 -42.06
N GLN A 18 -50.95 8.63 -42.72
CA GLN A 18 -50.32 7.44 -42.12
C GLN A 18 -49.25 7.82 -41.08
N ALA A 19 -48.43 8.85 -41.34
CA ALA A 19 -47.43 9.35 -40.40
C ALA A 19 -48.08 9.89 -39.10
N ARG A 20 -49.21 10.62 -39.21
CA ARG A 20 -49.98 11.13 -38.06
C ARG A 20 -50.65 10.02 -37.23
N ARG A 21 -51.05 8.90 -37.84
CA ARG A 21 -51.59 7.74 -37.12
C ARG A 21 -50.50 6.99 -36.35
N ALA A 22 -49.30 6.87 -36.93
CA ALA A 22 -48.15 6.24 -36.27
C ALA A 22 -47.65 7.05 -35.05
N THR A 23 -47.60 8.38 -35.15
CA THR A 23 -47.25 9.26 -34.01
C THR A 23 -48.32 9.23 -32.92
N ARG A 24 -49.62 9.22 -33.25
CA ARG A 24 -50.67 9.07 -32.24
C ARG A 24 -50.64 7.72 -31.53
N ARG A 25 -50.34 6.62 -32.23
CA ARG A 25 -50.15 5.31 -31.60
C ARG A 25 -48.94 5.29 -30.67
N ARG A 26 -47.81 5.91 -31.06
CA ARG A 26 -46.63 6.04 -30.19
C ARG A 26 -46.91 6.90 -28.95
N MET A 27 -47.61 8.03 -29.11
CA MET A 27 -48.01 8.88 -27.98
C MET A 27 -49.00 8.19 -27.04
N ALA A 28 -49.94 7.39 -27.58
CA ALA A 28 -50.86 6.59 -26.76
C ALA A 28 -50.11 5.51 -25.96
N VAL A 29 -49.14 4.82 -26.57
CA VAL A 29 -48.32 3.82 -25.87
C VAL A 29 -47.47 4.44 -24.76
N ILE A 30 -46.87 5.61 -25.01
CA ILE A 30 -46.08 6.35 -23.99
C ILE A 30 -46.99 6.84 -22.85
N GLY A 31 -48.20 7.31 -23.15
CA GLY A 31 -49.16 7.72 -22.13
C GLY A 31 -49.63 6.57 -21.24
N VAL A 32 -49.92 5.41 -21.84
CA VAL A 32 -50.34 4.21 -21.10
C VAL A 32 -49.19 3.64 -20.26
N SER A 33 -47.96 3.61 -20.77
CA SER A 33 -46.81 3.13 -19.99
C SER A 33 -46.47 4.07 -18.82
N ALA A 34 -46.60 5.39 -18.99
CA ALA A 34 -46.43 6.34 -17.90
C ALA A 34 -47.50 6.18 -16.81
N LEU A 35 -48.76 5.95 -17.19
CA LEU A 35 -49.85 5.69 -16.22
C LEU A 35 -49.65 4.38 -15.45
N ILE A 36 -49.16 3.32 -16.10
CA ILE A 36 -48.83 2.05 -15.45
C ILE A 36 -47.68 2.24 -14.45
N LEU A 37 -46.64 3.00 -14.81
CA LEU A 37 -45.53 3.29 -13.89
C LEU A 37 -45.99 4.08 -12.66
N ILE A 38 -46.85 5.08 -12.83
CA ILE A 38 -47.41 5.84 -11.71
C ILE A 38 -48.25 4.92 -10.80
N ALA A 39 -49.07 4.03 -11.36
CA ALA A 39 -49.86 3.07 -10.59
C ALA A 39 -48.98 2.10 -9.78
N VAL A 40 -47.87 1.62 -10.34
CA VAL A 40 -46.90 0.76 -9.62
C VAL A 40 -46.22 1.51 -8.48
N VAL A 41 -45.82 2.76 -8.68
CA VAL A 41 -45.22 3.59 -7.61
C VAL A 41 -46.22 3.86 -6.49
N VAL A 42 -47.48 4.16 -6.81
CA VAL A 42 -48.53 4.35 -5.80
C VAL A 42 -48.81 3.04 -5.05
N ALA A 43 -48.89 1.90 -5.73
CA ALA A 43 -49.08 0.60 -5.07
C ALA A 43 -47.91 0.24 -4.14
N ALA A 44 -46.67 0.53 -4.54
CA ALA A 44 -45.48 0.31 -3.71
C ALA A 44 -45.45 1.20 -2.47
N THR A 45 -45.83 2.48 -2.60
CA THR A 45 -45.89 3.41 -1.46
C THR A 45 -47.02 3.09 -0.49
N VAL A 46 -48.20 2.68 -0.96
CA VAL A 46 -49.32 2.26 -0.10
C VAL A 46 -49.00 0.94 0.62
N SER A 47 -48.29 0.01 -0.03
CA SER A 47 -47.83 -1.25 0.60
C SER A 47 -46.74 -1.04 1.66
N ALA A 48 -45.93 0.03 1.54
CA ALA A 48 -44.95 0.40 2.55
C ALA A 48 -45.58 1.09 3.77
N VAL A 49 -46.72 1.77 3.60
CA VAL A 49 -47.44 2.48 4.68
C VAL A 49 -48.40 1.55 5.42
N SER A 50 -48.96 0.52 4.78
CA SER A 50 -49.89 -0.44 5.41
C SER A 50 -49.23 -1.59 6.17
N ARG A 51 -47.90 -1.80 6.03
CA ARG A 51 -47.13 -2.75 6.85
C ARG A 51 -46.55 -2.11 8.13
N ARG A 52 -47.36 -1.31 8.82
CA ARG A 52 -47.01 -0.72 10.12
C ARG A 52 -48.09 -0.98 11.15
N SER A 53 -48.39 -2.26 11.37
CA SER A 53 -49.14 -2.73 12.53
C SER A 53 -49.01 -4.25 12.60
N ASP A 54 -48.64 -4.73 13.79
CA ASP A 54 -48.34 -6.09 14.20
C ASP A 54 -46.97 -6.67 13.81
N GLU A 55 -45.99 -6.47 14.71
CA GLU A 55 -45.41 -7.61 15.45
C GLU A 55 -44.74 -7.13 16.74
N ARG A 56 -45.12 -7.76 17.85
CA ARG A 56 -44.52 -7.60 19.18
C ARG A 56 -43.26 -8.47 19.27
N GLY A 57 -42.15 -7.84 19.67
CA GLY A 57 -41.20 -8.42 20.62
C GLY A 57 -40.29 -9.55 20.13
N SER A 58 -39.15 -9.19 19.55
CA SER A 58 -37.86 -9.72 19.97
C SER A 58 -36.81 -8.63 19.80
N ASP A 59 -36.04 -8.43 20.85
CA ASP A 59 -35.09 -7.34 21.08
C ASP A 59 -33.86 -7.52 20.17
N ASP A 60 -33.93 -7.04 18.92
CA ASP A 60 -32.73 -6.81 18.11
C ASP A 60 -32.30 -5.36 18.32
N THR A 61 -31.29 -5.19 19.16
CA THR A 61 -30.51 -3.96 19.30
C THR A 61 -29.69 -3.76 18.01
N GLY A 62 -30.39 -3.54 16.91
CA GLY A 62 -29.84 -3.18 15.62
C GLY A 62 -29.24 -1.78 15.69
N ASN A 63 -27.99 -1.69 16.13
CA ASN A 63 -27.18 -0.48 16.06
C ASN A 63 -27.39 0.18 14.69
N THR A 64 -27.89 1.42 14.70
CA THR A 64 -28.03 2.23 13.50
C THR A 64 -26.63 2.64 13.04
N PHE A 65 -25.89 1.71 12.43
CA PHE A 65 -24.62 2.01 11.81
C PHE A 65 -24.87 3.07 10.73
N SER A 66 -24.09 4.14 10.75
CA SER A 66 -24.10 5.15 9.68
C SER A 66 -23.96 4.44 8.33
N SER A 67 -24.84 4.70 7.38
CA SER A 67 -24.82 4.08 6.03
C SER A 67 -23.44 4.19 5.36
N SER A 68 -22.68 5.24 5.71
CA SER A 68 -21.30 5.48 5.31
C SER A 68 -20.32 4.40 5.81
N ILE A 69 -20.46 3.91 7.04
CA ILE A 69 -19.60 2.83 7.58
C ILE A 69 -19.88 1.53 6.84
N LYS A 70 -21.16 1.21 6.63
CA LYS A 70 -21.54 0.00 5.91
C LYS A 70 -20.97 0.00 4.50
N ALA A 71 -21.14 1.09 3.76
CA ALA A 71 -20.57 1.25 2.43
C ALA A 71 -19.04 1.14 2.40
N ALA A 72 -18.34 1.66 3.41
CA ALA A 72 -16.89 1.52 3.51
C ALA A 72 -16.47 0.08 3.82
N CYS A 73 -17.19 -0.61 4.72
CA CYS A 73 -16.89 -1.97 5.12
C CYS A 73 -17.25 -3.03 4.06
N ASP A 74 -18.24 -2.76 3.19
CA ASP A 74 -18.64 -3.68 2.10
C ASP A 74 -17.49 -3.94 1.11
N ALA A 75 -16.57 -2.99 0.95
CA ALA A 75 -15.38 -3.13 0.10
C ALA A 75 -14.24 -3.94 0.76
N THR A 76 -14.38 -4.33 2.03
CA THR A 76 -13.32 -4.98 2.82
C THR A 76 -13.42 -6.50 2.82
N LEU A 77 -12.29 -7.18 3.04
CA LEU A 77 -12.25 -8.63 3.19
C LEU A 77 -12.86 -9.10 4.52
N TYR A 78 -12.67 -8.33 5.59
CA TYR A 78 -13.10 -8.67 6.95
C TYR A 78 -14.24 -7.75 7.40
N GLN A 79 -15.39 -7.89 6.73
CA GLN A 79 -16.55 -6.99 6.85
C GLN A 79 -17.11 -6.92 8.29
N GLU A 80 -17.30 -8.06 8.94
CA GLU A 80 -17.82 -8.10 10.31
C GLU A 80 -16.89 -7.39 11.30
N GLN A 81 -15.58 -7.64 11.18
CA GLN A 81 -14.58 -6.98 12.01
C GLN A 81 -14.53 -5.48 11.75
N CYS A 82 -14.67 -5.07 10.48
CA CYS A 82 -14.75 -3.66 10.08
C CYS A 82 -15.94 -2.95 10.74
N VAL A 83 -17.15 -3.51 10.63
CA VAL A 83 -18.37 -2.90 11.19
C VAL A 83 -18.30 -2.89 12.71
N ARG A 84 -17.83 -3.98 13.33
CA ARG A 84 -17.70 -4.08 14.79
C ARG A 84 -16.74 -3.05 15.37
N SER A 85 -15.64 -2.75 14.68
CA SER A 85 -14.63 -1.81 15.20
C SER A 85 -14.98 -0.34 14.91
N LEU A 86 -15.49 -0.03 13.72
CA LEU A 86 -15.82 1.35 13.32
C LEU A 86 -17.21 1.79 13.81
N GLY A 87 -18.15 0.86 13.93
CA GLY A 87 -19.54 1.13 14.22
C GLY A 87 -19.77 1.94 15.51
N PRO A 88 -19.17 1.57 16.65
CA PRO A 88 -19.28 2.34 17.90
C PRO A 88 -18.70 3.76 17.82
N LEU A 89 -17.85 4.05 16.83
CA LEU A 89 -17.21 5.37 16.65
C LEU A 89 -18.07 6.33 15.83
N ALA A 90 -19.11 5.84 15.15
CA ALA A 90 -20.13 6.68 14.54
C ALA A 90 -21.22 7.00 15.57
N ASN A 91 -21.13 8.17 16.19
CA ASN A 91 -22.19 8.73 17.04
C ASN A 91 -23.44 9.11 16.24
N GLY A 92 -24.06 8.17 15.51
CA GLY A 92 -25.29 8.35 14.72
C GLY A 92 -25.20 9.34 13.55
N SER A 93 -24.00 9.85 13.22
CA SER A 93 -23.78 10.86 12.19
C SER A 93 -23.15 10.27 10.93
N THR A 94 -23.39 10.90 9.78
CA THR A 94 -22.71 10.59 8.52
C THR A 94 -21.24 11.00 8.64
N LEU A 95 -20.35 10.02 8.64
CA LEU A 95 -18.90 10.27 8.69
C LEU A 95 -18.37 10.54 7.28
N ASP A 96 -17.47 11.52 7.18
CA ASP A 96 -16.70 11.76 5.96
C ASP A 96 -15.85 10.52 5.63
N PRO A 97 -15.80 10.05 4.38
CA PRO A 97 -15.01 8.88 3.97
C PRO A 97 -13.53 8.95 4.38
N GLY A 98 -12.93 10.15 4.41
CA GLY A 98 -11.54 10.33 4.85
C GLY A 98 -11.40 10.14 6.36
N LYS A 99 -12.39 10.57 7.15
CA LYS A 99 -12.45 10.28 8.59
C LYS A 99 -12.62 8.79 8.87
N ILE A 100 -13.46 8.09 8.10
CA ILE A 100 -13.62 6.62 8.24
C ILE A 100 -12.29 5.92 7.99
N PHE A 101 -11.57 6.30 6.94
CA PHE A 101 -10.24 5.80 6.65
C PHE A 101 -9.26 6.05 7.80
N LEU A 102 -9.17 7.29 8.30
CA LEU A 102 -8.27 7.63 9.40
C LEU A 102 -8.61 6.87 10.70
N LEU A 103 -9.90 6.67 10.99
CA LEU A 103 -10.32 5.83 12.13
C LEU A 103 -9.90 4.37 11.96
N ALA A 104 -10.01 3.81 10.74
CA ALA A 104 -9.56 2.44 10.47
C ALA A 104 -8.04 2.29 10.66
N VAL A 105 -7.26 3.31 10.26
CA VAL A 105 -5.81 3.35 10.51
C VAL A 105 -5.50 3.43 12.00
N GLN A 106 -6.22 4.27 12.75
CA GLN A 106 -6.06 4.39 14.21
C GLN A 106 -6.35 3.07 14.93
N ILE A 107 -7.45 2.39 14.59
CA ILE A 107 -7.79 1.07 15.14
C ILE A 107 -6.65 0.06 14.90
N THR A 108 -6.04 0.12 13.70
CA THR A 108 -4.91 -0.75 13.36
C THR A 108 -3.70 -0.47 14.24
N ILE A 109 -3.38 0.81 14.49
CA ILE A 109 -2.27 1.21 15.39
C ILE A 109 -2.54 0.76 16.83
N ASP A 110 -3.76 0.90 17.31
CA ASP A 110 -4.13 0.52 18.67
C ASP A 110 -3.95 -1.00 18.88
N GLU A 111 -4.35 -1.81 17.90
CA GLU A 111 -4.12 -3.26 17.93
C GLU A 111 -2.64 -3.62 17.83
N LEU A 112 -1.86 -2.97 16.95
CA LEU A 112 -0.41 -3.20 16.88
C LEU A 112 0.32 -2.78 18.16
N SER A 113 -0.18 -1.77 18.86
CA SER A 113 0.38 -1.36 20.15
C SER A 113 0.16 -2.43 21.23
N LYS A 114 -0.99 -3.12 21.20
CA LYS A 114 -1.24 -4.31 22.05
C LYS A 114 -0.30 -5.45 21.69
N VAL A 115 -0.06 -5.69 20.39
CA VAL A 115 0.91 -6.69 19.93
C VAL A 115 2.30 -6.36 20.48
N SER A 116 2.76 -5.12 20.36
CA SER A 116 4.07 -4.71 20.88
C SER A 116 4.22 -5.02 22.38
N ALA A 117 3.18 -4.75 23.18
CA ALA A 117 3.18 -5.07 24.61
C ALA A 117 3.16 -6.59 24.88
N ALA A 118 2.43 -7.36 24.07
CA ALA A 118 2.41 -8.82 24.16
C ALA A 118 3.79 -9.41 23.85
N LEU A 119 4.48 -8.94 22.81
CA LEU A 119 5.85 -9.36 22.48
C LEU A 119 6.83 -9.11 23.64
N ASP A 120 6.72 -7.95 24.29
CA ASP A 120 7.54 -7.63 25.46
C ASP A 120 7.26 -8.57 26.63
N SER A 121 6.00 -8.95 26.85
CA SER A 121 5.64 -9.91 27.90
C SER A 121 6.19 -11.32 27.63
N VAL A 122 6.16 -11.78 26.38
CA VAL A 122 6.72 -13.09 25.98
C VAL A 122 8.22 -13.10 26.19
N ALA A 123 8.92 -12.01 25.85
CA ALA A 123 10.37 -11.90 26.03
C ALA A 123 10.82 -11.99 27.49
N LEU A 124 9.97 -11.63 28.45
CA LEU A 124 10.29 -11.63 29.89
C LEU A 124 9.93 -12.94 30.60
N ASN A 125 8.93 -13.68 30.11
CA ASN A 125 8.34 -14.80 30.83
C ASN A 125 8.80 -16.18 30.34
N GLU A 126 9.43 -16.25 29.17
CA GLU A 126 9.81 -17.50 28.54
C GLU A 126 11.33 -17.66 28.48
N SER A 127 11.81 -18.88 28.71
CA SER A 127 13.20 -19.23 28.41
C SER A 127 13.35 -19.45 26.91
N LEU A 128 13.78 -18.41 26.19
CA LEU A 128 13.92 -18.46 24.74
C LEU A 128 15.22 -19.14 24.32
N ASP A 129 15.16 -19.97 23.28
CA ASP A 129 16.36 -20.43 22.58
C ASP A 129 16.94 -19.31 21.71
N SER A 130 18.17 -19.51 21.21
CA SER A 130 18.86 -18.48 20.45
C SER A 130 18.10 -18.07 19.18
N TYR A 131 17.41 -19.00 18.51
CA TYR A 131 16.62 -18.67 17.32
C TYR A 131 15.40 -17.84 17.68
N THR A 132 14.60 -18.29 18.66
CA THR A 132 13.37 -17.59 19.07
C THR A 132 13.67 -16.20 19.62
N ALA A 133 14.75 -16.03 20.38
CA ALA A 133 15.14 -14.71 20.90
C ALA A 133 15.42 -13.71 19.77
N VAL A 134 16.13 -14.14 18.72
CA VAL A 134 16.43 -13.30 17.55
C VAL A 134 15.16 -13.04 16.75
N ALA A 135 14.38 -14.07 16.44
CA ALA A 135 13.15 -13.94 15.68
C ALA A 135 12.14 -13.01 16.38
N LEU A 136 12.01 -13.12 17.72
CA LEU A 136 11.10 -12.29 18.51
C LEU A 136 11.54 -10.81 18.50
N THR A 137 12.85 -10.57 18.58
CA THR A 137 13.42 -9.22 18.46
C THR A 137 13.13 -8.61 17.08
N GLU A 138 13.28 -9.39 16.00
CA GLU A 138 12.97 -8.92 14.64
C GLU A 138 11.47 -8.68 14.44
N CYS A 139 10.61 -9.55 14.98
CA CYS A 139 9.18 -9.32 14.96
C CYS A 139 8.82 -7.99 15.67
N LYS A 140 9.48 -7.66 16.77
CA LYS A 140 9.28 -6.38 17.46
C LYS A 140 9.71 -5.19 16.59
N ASP A 141 10.85 -5.29 15.89
CA ASP A 141 11.29 -4.28 14.92
C ASP A 141 10.25 -4.08 13.80
N LEU A 142 9.76 -5.19 13.22
CA LEU A 142 8.74 -5.19 12.17
C LEU A 142 7.42 -4.56 12.62
N VAL A 143 6.92 -4.90 13.81
CA VAL A 143 5.74 -4.25 14.40
C VAL A 143 5.98 -2.75 14.60
N GLY A 144 7.17 -2.35 15.03
CA GLY A 144 7.58 -0.94 15.15
C GLY A 144 7.68 -0.21 13.80
N PHE A 145 8.01 -0.90 12.72
CA PHE A 145 7.98 -0.36 11.35
C PHE A 145 6.54 -0.16 10.87
N ALA A 146 5.68 -1.15 11.06
CA ALA A 146 4.25 -1.07 10.74
C ALA A 146 3.57 0.11 11.43
N ILE A 147 3.78 0.27 12.75
CA ILE A 147 3.25 1.42 13.52
C ILE A 147 3.79 2.74 12.96
N GLY A 148 5.06 2.78 12.55
CA GLY A 148 5.66 3.96 11.91
C GLY A 148 4.96 4.36 10.62
N HIS A 149 4.75 3.41 9.72
CA HIS A 149 4.06 3.62 8.44
C HIS A 149 2.61 4.08 8.63
N LEU A 150 1.90 3.53 9.62
CA LEU A 150 0.54 3.95 9.94
C LEU A 150 0.49 5.35 10.58
N ASN A 151 1.48 5.72 11.40
CA ASN A 151 1.60 7.09 11.92
C ASN A 151 1.90 8.10 10.81
N ASP A 152 2.77 7.75 9.85
CA ASP A 152 3.02 8.57 8.66
C ASP A 152 1.71 8.77 7.88
N THR A 153 0.89 7.73 7.77
CA THR A 153 -0.45 7.77 7.15
C THR A 153 -1.40 8.75 7.87
N LEU A 154 -1.42 8.75 9.21
CA LEU A 154 -2.24 9.70 10.01
C LEU A 154 -1.75 11.16 9.92
N SER A 155 -0.48 11.39 9.58
CA SER A 155 0.08 12.74 9.45
C SER A 155 -0.39 13.47 8.18
N VAL A 156 -0.99 12.75 7.23
CA VAL A 156 -1.45 13.29 5.96
C VAL A 156 -2.77 14.05 6.13
N THR A 157 -2.79 15.28 5.61
CA THR A 157 -3.97 16.16 5.66
C THR A 157 -4.66 16.34 4.30
N ASN A 158 -3.98 16.03 3.18
CA ASN A 158 -4.51 16.22 1.84
C ASN A 158 -4.53 14.91 1.03
N PHE A 159 -5.67 14.23 1.06
CA PHE A 159 -5.89 12.96 0.37
C PHE A 159 -6.15 13.09 -1.14
N THR A 160 -6.00 14.29 -1.73
CA THR A 160 -6.34 14.53 -3.15
C THR A 160 -5.14 14.64 -4.07
N ALA A 161 -3.93 14.81 -3.51
CA ALA A 161 -2.70 14.84 -4.30
C ALA A 161 -2.31 13.41 -4.71
N LYS A 162 -1.99 13.20 -6.00
CA LYS A 162 -1.64 11.87 -6.52
C LYS A 162 -0.46 11.25 -5.78
N ASP A 163 0.63 12.00 -5.60
CA ASP A 163 1.82 11.51 -4.92
C ASP A 163 1.50 11.08 -3.48
N THR A 164 0.60 11.80 -2.81
CA THR A 164 0.11 11.45 -1.47
C THR A 164 -0.73 10.18 -1.46
N VAL A 165 -1.54 9.95 -2.49
CA VAL A 165 -2.31 8.71 -2.64
C VAL A 165 -1.37 7.51 -2.83
N ASP A 166 -0.34 7.66 -3.67
CA ASP A 166 0.67 6.64 -3.89
C ASP A 166 1.45 6.34 -2.60
N ASP A 167 1.86 7.38 -1.86
CA ASP A 167 2.55 7.25 -0.55
C ASP A 167 1.69 6.51 0.49
N LEU A 168 0.42 6.89 0.65
CA LEU A 168 -0.52 6.23 1.57
C LEU A 168 -0.69 4.75 1.25
N LYS A 169 -0.84 4.41 -0.04
CA LYS A 169 -0.93 3.01 -0.48
C LYS A 169 0.34 2.25 -0.14
N THR A 170 1.51 2.86 -0.36
CA THR A 170 2.79 2.26 -0.03
C THR A 170 2.94 2.00 1.46
N TRP A 171 2.62 2.97 2.32
CA TRP A 171 2.74 2.81 3.77
C TRP A 171 1.78 1.76 4.33
N LEU A 172 0.51 1.75 3.88
CA LEU A 172 -0.45 0.72 4.28
C LEU A 172 -0.02 -0.67 3.83
N SER A 173 0.48 -0.80 2.59
CA SER A 173 0.97 -2.09 2.08
C SER A 173 2.20 -2.56 2.85
N ALA A 174 3.13 -1.66 3.15
CA ALA A 174 4.31 -1.96 3.96
C ALA A 174 3.92 -2.43 5.37
N ALA A 175 2.99 -1.74 6.04
CA ALA A 175 2.53 -2.14 7.37
C ALA A 175 1.86 -3.53 7.39
N ILE A 176 1.20 -3.93 6.30
CA ILE A 176 0.69 -5.30 6.14
C ILE A 176 1.85 -6.28 5.97
N THR A 177 2.78 -5.99 5.05
CA THR A 177 3.96 -6.84 4.80
C THR A 177 4.77 -7.07 6.07
N ASP A 178 5.05 -6.03 6.86
CA ASP A 178 5.82 -6.14 8.10
C ASP A 178 5.20 -7.14 9.08
N GLN A 179 3.87 -7.12 9.22
CA GLN A 179 3.14 -8.07 10.08
C GLN A 179 3.25 -9.51 9.57
N TYR A 180 3.10 -9.72 8.26
CA TYR A 180 3.25 -11.05 7.67
C TYR A 180 4.70 -11.57 7.77
N THR A 181 5.69 -10.71 7.56
CA THR A 181 7.10 -11.07 7.73
C THR A 181 7.41 -11.46 9.17
N CYS A 182 6.82 -10.79 10.18
CA CYS A 182 6.96 -11.24 11.56
C CYS A 182 6.41 -12.67 11.74
N ILE A 183 5.24 -12.96 11.20
CA ILE A 183 4.62 -14.30 11.28
C ILE A 183 5.51 -15.36 10.62
N GLU A 184 6.09 -15.05 9.47
CA GLU A 184 7.02 -15.94 8.75
C GLU A 184 8.32 -16.17 9.54
N ASP A 185 8.90 -15.14 10.16
CA ASP A 185 10.10 -15.27 10.99
C ASP A 185 9.88 -16.15 12.23
N MET A 186 8.64 -16.27 12.71
CA MET A 186 8.28 -17.17 13.80
C MET A 186 8.19 -18.64 13.39
N GLU A 187 8.36 -19.00 12.11
CA GLU A 187 8.15 -20.38 11.66
C GLU A 187 9.11 -21.39 12.31
N GLY A 188 10.36 -21.00 12.53
CA GLY A 188 11.37 -21.80 13.23
C GLY A 188 11.43 -21.58 14.75
N ALA A 189 10.56 -20.72 15.31
CA ALA A 189 10.55 -20.41 16.72
C ALA A 189 9.86 -21.49 17.57
N LEU A 190 10.03 -21.40 18.89
CA LEU A 190 9.34 -22.27 19.84
C LEU A 190 7.82 -22.26 19.60
N PRO A 191 7.14 -23.42 19.57
CA PRO A 191 5.73 -23.49 19.19
C PRO A 191 4.79 -22.64 20.05
N ALA A 192 5.03 -22.55 21.36
CA ALA A 192 4.24 -21.73 22.27
C ALA A 192 4.37 -20.23 21.95
N VAL A 193 5.60 -19.77 21.72
CA VAL A 193 5.90 -18.38 21.36
C VAL A 193 5.29 -18.04 19.99
N LYS A 194 5.51 -18.90 18.98
CA LYS A 194 4.91 -18.74 17.65
C LYS A 194 3.40 -18.58 17.73
N THR A 195 2.72 -19.46 18.49
CA THR A 195 1.27 -19.42 18.64
C THR A 195 0.82 -18.10 19.27
N ALA A 196 1.45 -17.69 20.37
CA ALA A 196 1.13 -16.43 21.04
C ALA A 196 1.32 -15.19 20.13
N VAL A 197 2.40 -15.16 19.34
CA VAL A 197 2.69 -14.05 18.40
C VAL A 197 1.66 -14.01 17.27
N VAL A 198 1.37 -15.15 16.64
CA VAL A 198 0.41 -15.25 15.53
C VAL A 198 -1.00 -14.89 16.00
N GLU A 199 -1.42 -15.35 17.17
CA GLU A 199 -2.72 -14.99 17.75
C GLU A 199 -2.80 -13.50 18.06
N SER A 200 -1.73 -12.91 18.59
CA SER A 200 -1.67 -11.47 18.87
C SER A 200 -1.83 -10.64 17.60
N LEU A 201 -1.21 -11.05 16.49
CA LEU A 201 -1.27 -10.35 15.19
C LEU A 201 -2.56 -10.62 14.39
N ALA A 202 -3.40 -11.56 14.82
CA ALA A 202 -4.57 -11.99 14.05
C ALA A 202 -5.60 -10.87 13.83
N ASN A 203 -5.73 -9.94 14.77
CA ASN A 203 -6.64 -8.80 14.64
C ASN A 203 -6.01 -7.65 13.86
N SER A 204 -4.76 -7.30 14.16
CA SER A 204 -4.07 -6.18 13.50
C SER A 204 -3.93 -6.40 11.99
N THR A 205 -3.66 -7.63 11.55
CA THR A 205 -3.56 -7.99 10.12
C THR A 205 -4.89 -7.78 9.39
N LYS A 206 -6.00 -8.17 10.03
CA LYS A 206 -7.36 -7.95 9.50
C LYS A 206 -7.70 -6.47 9.40
N PHE A 207 -7.39 -5.70 10.44
CA PHE A 207 -7.66 -4.25 10.43
C PHE A 207 -6.79 -3.50 9.43
N ALA A 208 -5.52 -3.86 9.29
CA ALA A 208 -4.63 -3.27 8.28
C ALA A 208 -5.16 -3.55 6.85
N SER A 209 -5.60 -4.79 6.60
CA SER A 209 -6.25 -5.16 5.33
C SER A 209 -7.53 -4.35 5.07
N ASN A 210 -8.38 -4.21 6.09
CA ASN A 210 -9.59 -3.38 6.00
C ASN A 210 -9.25 -1.90 5.74
N ALA A 211 -8.26 -1.34 6.42
CA ALA A 211 -7.83 0.05 6.21
C ALA A 211 -7.35 0.30 4.78
N LEU A 212 -6.57 -0.63 4.20
CA LEU A 212 -6.15 -0.55 2.79
C LEU A 212 -7.34 -0.67 1.82
N ALA A 213 -8.30 -1.55 2.09
CA ALA A 213 -9.50 -1.69 1.27
C ALA A 213 -10.38 -0.43 1.32
N ILE A 214 -10.61 0.13 2.50
CA ILE A 214 -11.34 1.40 2.69
C ILE A 214 -10.62 2.53 1.95
N PHE A 215 -9.28 2.59 2.02
CA PHE A 215 -8.49 3.57 1.28
C PHE A 215 -8.65 3.46 -0.24
N ASN A 216 -8.61 2.24 -0.78
CA ASN A 216 -8.81 2.03 -2.21
C ASN A 216 -10.24 2.43 -2.65
N GLU A 217 -11.27 2.17 -1.84
CA GLU A 217 -12.62 2.60 -2.17
C GLU A 217 -12.78 4.13 -2.05
N PHE A 218 -12.18 4.73 -1.03
CA PHE A 218 -12.09 6.18 -0.87
C PHE A 218 -11.49 6.86 -2.11
N THR A 219 -10.33 6.39 -2.59
CA THR A 219 -9.66 6.97 -3.77
C THR A 219 -10.45 6.72 -5.06
N ASN A 220 -11.10 5.57 -5.20
CA ASN A 220 -12.03 5.27 -6.30
C ASN A 220 -13.27 6.17 -6.30
N PHE A 221 -13.77 6.57 -5.13
CA PHE A 221 -14.88 7.51 -5.03
C PHE A 221 -14.43 8.92 -5.43
N PHE A 222 -13.35 9.45 -4.85
CA PHE A 222 -12.87 10.81 -5.16
C PHE A 222 -12.46 11.00 -6.61
N SER A 223 -11.87 9.98 -7.24
CA SER A 223 -11.56 10.00 -8.68
C SER A 223 -12.79 10.06 -9.58
N ARG A 224 -13.98 9.64 -9.10
CA ARG A 224 -15.26 9.81 -9.82
C ARG A 224 -15.81 11.24 -9.70
N PHE A 225 -15.55 11.95 -8.60
CA PHE A 225 -16.10 13.30 -8.33
C PHE A 225 -15.16 14.47 -8.67
N LYS A 226 -13.84 14.26 -8.73
CA LYS A 226 -12.84 15.28 -9.10
C LYS A 226 -12.07 14.90 -10.37
N LEU A 227 -12.27 15.75 -11.38
CA LEU A 227 -11.52 15.97 -12.62
C LEU A 227 -11.78 15.02 -13.81
N ARG A 228 -12.45 15.61 -14.83
CA ARG A 228 -12.05 15.46 -16.25
C ARG A 228 -10.55 15.25 -16.30
N ARG A 229 -10.11 14.07 -16.74
CA ARG A 229 -8.71 13.78 -17.06
C ARG A 229 -8.18 14.86 -18.00
N LEU A 230 -7.59 15.93 -17.47
CA LEU A 230 -6.53 16.59 -18.20
C LEU A 230 -5.33 15.65 -18.01
N MET A 231 -5.21 14.72 -18.96
CA MET A 231 -4.02 13.91 -19.11
C MET A 231 -2.84 14.88 -19.31
N SER A 232 -2.17 15.28 -18.24
CA SER A 232 -0.75 15.60 -18.33
C SER A 232 0.01 14.31 -18.06
N PHE A 233 -0.22 13.33 -18.93
CA PHE A 233 0.80 12.31 -19.18
C PHE A 233 1.77 12.97 -20.14
N SER A 234 2.69 13.74 -19.58
CA SER A 234 3.93 14.08 -20.28
C SER A 234 4.65 12.75 -20.49
N ASN A 235 4.37 12.11 -21.61
CA ASN A 235 5.06 10.90 -22.09
C ASN A 235 6.44 11.25 -22.65
N ASP A 236 7.19 12.09 -21.95
CA ASP A 236 8.55 12.45 -22.33
C ASP A 236 9.35 12.84 -21.11
N ASP A 237 9.80 11.83 -20.36
CA ASP A 237 10.82 11.98 -19.33
C ASP A 237 11.36 10.60 -18.95
N ARG A 238 11.96 9.90 -19.93
CA ARG A 238 12.81 8.74 -19.61
C ARG A 238 14.11 9.17 -18.89
N ASP A 239 14.33 10.48 -18.76
CA ASP A 239 15.52 11.08 -18.14
C ASP A 239 15.21 12.10 -17.01
N ALA A 240 13.96 12.44 -16.69
CA ALA A 240 13.70 13.33 -15.55
C ALA A 240 13.70 12.60 -14.21
N PHE A 241 14.48 13.16 -13.30
CA PHE A 241 14.49 12.75 -11.92
C PHE A 241 13.13 12.95 -11.23
N PRO A 242 12.76 12.06 -10.30
CA PRO A 242 11.55 12.22 -9.51
C PRO A 242 11.47 13.58 -8.80
N ALA A 243 10.26 14.11 -8.64
CA ALA A 243 10.01 15.40 -7.99
C ALA A 243 10.56 15.46 -6.54
N TRP A 244 10.56 14.33 -5.83
CA TRP A 244 11.07 14.23 -4.46
C TRP A 244 12.61 14.34 -4.36
N LEU A 245 13.33 14.14 -5.47
CA LEU A 245 14.78 14.20 -5.49
C LEU A 245 15.26 15.64 -5.67
N SER A 246 16.01 16.18 -4.70
CA SER A 246 16.46 17.57 -4.73
C SER A 246 17.42 17.85 -5.88
N SER A 247 17.46 19.08 -6.39
CA SER A 247 18.42 19.52 -7.42
C SER A 247 19.88 19.24 -7.05
N LYS A 248 20.20 19.29 -5.74
CA LYS A 248 21.53 18.94 -5.22
C LYS A 248 21.81 17.44 -5.37
N ASP A 249 20.86 16.59 -4.99
CA ASP A 249 21.01 15.13 -5.08
C ASP A 249 21.03 14.67 -6.54
N ARG A 250 20.24 15.31 -7.41
CA ARG A 250 20.31 15.12 -8.87
C ARG A 250 21.70 15.41 -9.41
N LYS A 251 22.30 16.54 -9.01
CA LYS A 251 23.68 16.92 -9.37
C LYS A 251 24.70 15.90 -8.85
N LEU A 252 24.51 15.42 -7.62
CA LEU A 252 25.37 14.40 -7.01
C LEU A 252 25.31 13.06 -7.75
N LEU A 253 24.12 12.64 -8.20
CA LEU A 253 23.94 11.43 -9.02
C LEU A 253 24.60 11.54 -10.41
N TRP A 254 24.81 12.76 -10.90
CA TRP A 254 25.47 13.05 -12.18
C TRP A 254 26.95 13.41 -12.04
N SER A 255 27.44 13.70 -10.83
CA SER A 255 28.84 14.03 -10.56
C SER A 255 29.76 12.89 -10.99
N THR A 256 30.78 13.20 -11.79
CA THR A 256 31.80 12.24 -12.24
C THR A 256 32.89 12.02 -11.20
N ASP A 257 33.03 12.91 -10.21
CA ASP A 257 34.08 12.86 -9.20
C ASP A 257 33.53 12.40 -7.84
N GLU A 258 33.32 11.08 -7.77
CA GLU A 258 32.64 10.38 -6.66
C GLU A 258 33.34 10.54 -5.30
N ARG A 259 34.64 10.83 -5.29
CA ARG A 259 35.41 11.01 -4.05
C ARG A 259 35.31 12.42 -3.48
N LYS A 260 35.13 13.44 -4.33
CA LYS A 260 35.08 14.83 -3.88
C LYS A 260 33.81 15.14 -3.10
N ASP A 261 32.72 14.46 -3.44
CA ASP A 261 31.42 14.66 -2.81
C ASP A 261 31.14 13.67 -1.65
N ALA A 262 32.13 12.84 -1.28
CA ALA A 262 31.96 11.82 -0.23
C ALA A 262 32.23 12.38 1.17
N ASP A 263 31.27 12.24 2.07
CA ASP A 263 31.46 12.55 3.50
C ASP A 263 32.23 11.42 4.21
N ILE A 264 32.00 10.17 3.79
CA ILE A 264 32.61 8.97 4.38
C ILE A 264 33.17 8.08 3.27
N VAL A 265 34.42 7.64 3.43
CA VAL A 265 35.08 6.69 2.51
C VAL A 265 35.33 5.37 3.21
N VAL A 266 34.78 4.30 2.62
CA VAL A 266 34.96 2.91 3.05
C VAL A 266 35.96 2.23 2.11
N ALA A 267 36.99 1.60 2.69
CA ALA A 267 38.04 0.94 1.94
C ALA A 267 38.65 -0.23 2.71
N LYS A 268 38.59 -1.43 2.11
CA LYS A 268 39.14 -2.66 2.71
C LYS A 268 40.66 -2.64 2.85
N ASP A 269 41.35 -1.93 1.97
CA ASP A 269 42.80 -1.71 1.98
C ASP A 269 43.25 -0.68 3.04
N SER A 270 42.34 -0.23 3.91
CA SER A 270 42.58 0.80 4.94
C SER A 270 42.94 2.19 4.39
N SER A 271 42.78 2.43 3.08
CA SER A 271 42.98 3.74 2.44
C SER A 271 41.77 4.68 2.60
N GLY A 272 40.83 4.33 3.48
CA GLY A 272 39.61 5.05 3.80
C GLY A 272 39.41 5.07 5.31
N LYS A 273 38.46 5.87 5.80
CA LYS A 273 38.22 6.06 7.24
C LYS A 273 37.70 4.77 7.90
N TYR A 274 36.93 3.97 7.17
CA TYR A 274 36.36 2.71 7.67
C TYR A 274 36.74 1.55 6.75
N LYS A 275 36.93 0.36 7.33
CA LYS A 275 37.19 -0.87 6.56
C LYS A 275 35.91 -1.58 6.13
N THR A 276 34.83 -1.38 6.88
CA THR A 276 33.54 -2.06 6.74
C THR A 276 32.41 -1.06 6.52
N ILE A 277 31.36 -1.48 5.82
CA ILE A 277 30.19 -0.63 5.54
C ILE A 277 29.39 -0.42 6.82
N THR A 278 29.25 -1.45 7.66
CA THR A 278 28.54 -1.34 8.93
C THR A 278 29.18 -0.33 9.88
N ALA A 279 30.52 -0.25 9.94
CA ALA A 279 31.20 0.76 10.75
C ALA A 279 31.02 2.18 10.21
N ALA A 280 30.92 2.32 8.88
CA ALA A 280 30.62 3.60 8.26
C ALA A 280 29.20 4.07 8.57
N LEU A 281 28.22 3.16 8.54
CA LEU A 281 26.83 3.46 8.90
C LEU A 281 26.68 3.85 10.38
N ALA A 282 27.45 3.21 11.28
CA ALA A 282 27.45 3.57 12.69
C ALA A 282 27.95 5.01 12.96
N ALA A 283 28.72 5.59 12.04
CA ALA A 283 29.22 6.96 12.13
C ALA A 283 28.28 8.00 11.50
N VAL A 284 27.22 7.58 10.83
CA VAL A 284 26.24 8.48 10.23
C VAL A 284 25.41 9.14 11.34
N PRO A 285 25.25 10.47 11.33
CA PRO A 285 24.38 11.17 12.28
C PRO A 285 22.93 10.68 12.17
N LYS A 286 22.36 10.25 13.30
CA LYS A 286 20.98 9.76 13.37
C LYS A 286 19.98 10.90 13.10
N GLN A 287 18.94 10.59 12.33
CA GLN A 287 17.80 11.45 11.96
C GLN A 287 18.22 12.81 11.37
N SER A 288 19.38 12.84 10.71
CA SER A 288 19.90 14.06 10.11
C SER A 288 19.11 14.48 8.88
N ARG A 289 18.73 15.77 8.84
CA ARG A 289 18.19 16.41 7.63
C ARG A 289 19.27 16.63 6.57
N LYS A 290 20.54 16.70 6.98
CA LYS A 290 21.67 16.77 6.07
C LYS A 290 21.98 15.35 5.56
N GLY A 291 21.94 15.16 4.25
CA GLY A 291 22.32 13.90 3.64
C GLY A 291 23.81 13.57 3.85
N THR A 292 24.10 12.29 3.98
CA THR A 292 25.47 11.76 4.15
C THR A 292 25.82 10.87 2.98
N VAL A 293 26.93 11.15 2.31
CA VAL A 293 27.41 10.40 1.15
C VAL A 293 28.49 9.42 1.58
N ILE A 294 28.19 8.12 1.46
CA ILE A 294 29.11 7.03 1.73
C ILE A 294 29.66 6.50 0.41
N TYR A 295 30.97 6.70 0.20
CA TYR A 295 31.69 6.16 -0.93
C TYR A 295 32.39 4.86 -0.56
N VAL A 296 32.03 3.76 -1.23
CA VAL A 296 32.56 2.42 -1.03
C VAL A 296 33.56 2.11 -2.15
N LYS A 297 34.85 2.02 -1.82
CA LYS A 297 35.89 1.68 -2.79
C LYS A 297 35.69 0.26 -3.32
N LYS A 298 36.23 0.01 -4.51
CA LYS A 298 36.26 -1.30 -5.17
C LYS A 298 36.77 -2.37 -4.19
N GLY A 299 36.04 -3.47 -4.10
CA GLY A 299 36.32 -4.57 -3.19
C GLY A 299 35.11 -5.48 -3.01
N VAL A 300 35.35 -6.69 -2.52
CA VAL A 300 34.31 -7.61 -2.06
C VAL A 300 34.16 -7.47 -0.54
N TYR A 301 33.00 -6.98 -0.13
CA TYR A 301 32.59 -6.75 1.26
C TYR A 301 31.64 -7.88 1.67
N LYS A 302 32.14 -8.77 2.54
CA LYS A 302 31.37 -9.90 3.08
C LYS A 302 30.68 -9.46 4.37
N GLU A 303 29.54 -8.80 4.24
CA GLU A 303 28.82 -8.14 5.34
C GLU A 303 27.31 -8.19 5.10
N ASN A 304 26.53 -8.35 6.17
CA ASN A 304 25.09 -8.10 6.16
C ASN A 304 24.86 -6.65 6.63
N VAL A 305 24.47 -5.79 5.71
CA VAL A 305 24.36 -4.35 5.92
C VAL A 305 22.91 -3.99 6.26
N LYS A 306 22.67 -3.42 7.44
CA LYS A 306 21.37 -2.89 7.87
C LYS A 306 21.46 -1.36 7.95
N VAL A 307 20.65 -0.66 7.14
CA VAL A 307 20.47 0.80 7.25
C VAL A 307 19.24 1.03 8.12
N ASP A 308 19.47 1.28 9.40
CA ASP A 308 18.38 1.41 10.39
C ASP A 308 17.42 2.56 10.08
N LYS A 309 16.20 2.47 10.60
CA LYS A 309 15.14 3.51 10.49
C LYS A 309 15.59 4.90 10.94
N THR A 310 16.56 4.97 11.84
CA THR A 310 17.12 6.23 12.33
C THR A 310 18.11 6.88 11.36
N LEU A 311 18.63 6.17 10.36
CA LEU A 311 19.61 6.69 9.42
C LEU A 311 18.89 7.32 8.23
N TRP A 312 18.77 8.65 8.25
CA TRP A 312 18.03 9.39 7.23
C TRP A 312 18.98 9.97 6.17
N ASN A 313 18.49 10.04 4.92
CA ASN A 313 19.15 10.71 3.81
C ASN A 313 20.58 10.18 3.53
N VAL A 314 20.75 8.86 3.57
CA VAL A 314 22.05 8.23 3.29
C VAL A 314 22.13 7.92 1.80
N MET A 315 23.17 8.43 1.13
CA MET A 315 23.48 8.05 -0.24
C MET A 315 24.67 7.09 -0.23
N MET A 316 24.51 5.93 -0.85
CA MET A 316 25.59 4.96 -1.00
C MET A 316 26.08 4.91 -2.44
N VAL A 317 27.39 5.10 -2.62
CA VAL A 317 28.05 5.16 -3.93
C VAL A 317 29.17 4.14 -3.97
N GLY A 318 29.10 3.16 -4.87
CA GLY A 318 30.22 2.26 -5.11
C GLY A 318 31.27 2.89 -6.03
N GLY A 319 32.50 2.37 -6.01
CA GLY A 319 33.59 2.83 -6.89
C GLY A 319 33.63 2.18 -8.27
N SER A 320 32.80 1.16 -8.50
CA SER A 320 32.63 0.48 -9.80
C SER A 320 31.58 -0.62 -9.69
N LYS A 321 30.65 -0.69 -10.66
CA LYS A 321 29.59 -1.70 -10.72
C LYS A 321 30.14 -3.13 -10.59
N LYS A 322 31.18 -3.45 -11.38
CA LYS A 322 31.74 -4.81 -11.44
C LYS A 322 32.73 -5.15 -10.33
N ALA A 323 33.20 -4.16 -9.56
CA ALA A 323 34.27 -4.37 -8.59
C ALA A 323 33.88 -4.05 -7.15
N THR A 324 32.75 -3.36 -6.92
CA THR A 324 32.24 -3.07 -5.57
C THR A 324 31.07 -4.00 -5.32
N ILE A 325 31.33 -5.08 -4.60
CA ILE A 325 30.37 -6.16 -4.39
C ILE A 325 30.11 -6.30 -2.89
N ILE A 326 28.86 -6.16 -2.47
CA ILE A 326 28.41 -6.49 -1.12
C ILE A 326 27.79 -7.89 -1.18
N THR A 327 28.19 -8.80 -0.29
CA THR A 327 27.71 -10.18 -0.25
C THR A 327 27.49 -10.63 1.18
N GLY A 328 26.39 -11.36 1.41
CA GLY A 328 26.08 -12.04 2.66
C GLY A 328 25.91 -13.54 2.45
N SER A 329 26.02 -14.32 3.53
CA SER A 329 25.89 -15.79 3.50
C SER A 329 24.85 -16.34 4.48
N ARG A 330 24.07 -15.46 5.13
CA ARG A 330 23.02 -15.85 6.08
C ARG A 330 21.84 -16.49 5.36
N ASN A 331 21.26 -17.55 5.95
CA ASN A 331 20.12 -18.27 5.41
C ASN A 331 19.32 -18.97 6.52
N VAL A 332 18.08 -19.37 6.19
CA VAL A 332 17.16 -20.01 7.14
C VAL A 332 17.60 -21.42 7.54
N VAL A 333 18.22 -22.17 6.62
CA VAL A 333 18.69 -23.55 6.88
C VAL A 333 19.75 -23.57 7.99
N ASP A 334 20.61 -22.55 8.04
CA ASP A 334 21.63 -22.37 9.07
C ASP A 334 21.09 -21.73 10.37
N GLY A 335 19.77 -21.57 10.51
CA GLY A 335 19.13 -21.03 11.71
C GLY A 335 19.10 -19.50 11.78
N THR A 336 19.13 -18.79 10.65
CA THR A 336 18.89 -17.33 10.63
C THR A 336 17.43 -17.05 10.24
N PRO A 337 16.68 -16.21 10.98
CA PRO A 337 15.33 -15.80 10.56
C PRO A 337 15.31 -15.17 9.17
N THR A 338 14.20 -15.32 8.45
CA THR A 338 14.04 -14.91 7.04
C THR A 338 14.43 -13.45 6.85
N PHE A 339 13.96 -12.55 7.70
CA PHE A 339 14.24 -11.11 7.62
C PHE A 339 15.73 -10.75 7.76
N GLN A 340 16.52 -11.55 8.48
CA GLN A 340 17.97 -11.33 8.65
C GLN A 340 18.84 -11.92 7.54
N THR A 341 18.25 -12.65 6.59
CA THR A 341 19.00 -13.25 5.46
C THR A 341 19.47 -12.21 4.44
N ALA A 342 18.84 -11.03 4.42
CA ALA A 342 19.16 -9.96 3.48
C ALA A 342 20.63 -9.51 3.57
N THR A 343 21.28 -9.39 2.41
CA THR A 343 22.65 -8.85 2.31
C THR A 343 22.68 -7.34 2.53
N LEU A 344 21.68 -6.62 2.00
CA LEU A 344 21.44 -5.21 2.29
C LEU A 344 19.96 -5.05 2.64
N ALA A 345 19.69 -4.56 3.84
CA ALA A 345 18.35 -4.20 4.30
C ALA A 345 18.31 -2.69 4.58
N VAL A 346 17.29 -2.00 4.05
CA VAL A 346 17.18 -0.54 4.15
C VAL A 346 15.84 -0.18 4.77
N PHE A 347 15.89 0.39 5.98
CA PHE A 347 14.74 0.87 6.73
C PHE A 347 14.75 2.39 6.92
N GLY A 348 15.91 3.01 6.67
CA GLY A 348 16.11 4.45 6.77
C GLY A 348 15.40 5.25 5.66
N LYS A 349 14.76 6.36 6.04
CA LYS A 349 14.10 7.27 5.09
C LYS A 349 15.11 7.98 4.19
N GLY A 350 14.80 8.09 2.90
CA GLY A 350 15.59 8.88 1.95
C GLY A 350 16.93 8.22 1.57
N PHE A 351 17.02 6.90 1.68
CA PHE A 351 18.18 6.17 1.17
C PHE A 351 18.23 6.24 -0.36
N ILE A 352 19.40 6.55 -0.91
CA ILE A 352 19.61 6.64 -2.36
C ILE A 352 20.77 5.74 -2.76
N PRO A 353 20.51 4.59 -3.43
CA PRO A 353 21.56 3.78 -4.02
C PRO A 353 21.99 4.38 -5.38
N ARG A 354 23.29 4.54 -5.60
CA ARG A 354 23.81 4.85 -6.94
C ARG A 354 24.05 3.56 -7.73
N ASP A 355 22.95 3.03 -8.25
CA ASP A 355 22.80 1.73 -8.94
C ASP A 355 23.87 1.42 -10.01
N ARG A 356 24.35 2.44 -10.74
CA ARG A 356 25.38 2.23 -11.77
C ARG A 356 26.79 1.90 -11.23
N LYS A 357 26.97 1.74 -9.93
CA LYS A 357 28.31 1.61 -9.32
C LYS A 357 28.44 0.61 -8.17
N LEU A 358 27.36 -0.03 -7.75
CA LEU A 358 27.34 -0.97 -6.64
C LEU A 358 26.60 -2.23 -7.05
N THR A 359 27.17 -3.40 -6.77
CA THR A 359 26.45 -4.68 -6.94
C THR A 359 26.17 -5.27 -5.57
N ILE A 360 24.91 -5.56 -5.29
CA ILE A 360 24.50 -6.37 -4.15
C ILE A 360 24.37 -7.79 -4.70
N ALA A 361 25.30 -8.66 -4.34
CA ALA A 361 25.25 -10.03 -4.83
C ALA A 361 24.03 -10.73 -4.18
N PRO A 362 23.04 -11.21 -4.96
CA PRO A 362 22.21 -12.28 -4.46
C PRO A 362 23.12 -13.48 -4.20
N PHE A 363 22.80 -14.24 -3.16
CA PHE A 363 23.43 -15.51 -2.78
C PHE A 363 24.14 -16.18 -3.98
N VAL A 364 25.48 -16.26 -3.93
CA VAL A 364 26.29 -16.96 -4.94
C VAL A 364 26.16 -18.47 -4.70
N GLY A 365 24.93 -18.95 -4.90
CA GLY A 365 24.49 -20.33 -4.84
C GLY A 365 23.24 -20.56 -5.69
N GLY A 366 22.98 -19.67 -6.66
CA GLY A 366 22.07 -19.87 -7.78
C GLY A 366 20.63 -20.25 -7.41
N ASN A 367 19.85 -20.59 -8.44
CA ASN A 367 18.44 -20.98 -8.38
C ASN A 367 18.16 -22.28 -7.60
N SER A 368 19.09 -22.74 -6.74
CA SER A 368 19.01 -24.01 -6.01
C SER A 368 17.90 -24.05 -4.96
N TRP A 369 17.51 -22.88 -4.43
CA TRP A 369 16.44 -22.73 -3.44
C TRP A 369 15.08 -22.38 -4.08
N LEU A 370 15.03 -22.08 -5.39
CA LEU A 370 13.77 -21.80 -6.07
C LEU A 370 13.03 -23.14 -6.31
N PRO A 371 11.78 -23.29 -5.85
CA PRO A 371 10.98 -24.45 -6.24
C PRO A 371 10.87 -24.49 -7.77
N LYS A 372 10.87 -25.68 -8.37
CA LYS A 372 10.72 -25.89 -9.83
C LYS A 372 9.31 -25.50 -10.30
N THR A 373 8.92 -24.26 -10.15
CA THR A 373 7.60 -23.73 -10.49
C THR A 373 7.46 -23.39 -11.97
N GLY A 374 8.56 -23.47 -12.75
CA GLY A 374 8.56 -23.14 -14.18
C GLY A 374 8.37 -21.64 -14.47
N VAL A 375 8.31 -20.80 -13.44
CA VAL A 375 8.21 -19.34 -13.58
C VAL A 375 9.61 -18.76 -13.72
N PRO A 376 9.94 -18.08 -14.82
CA PRO A 376 11.24 -17.45 -14.99
C PRO A 376 11.40 -16.30 -13.97
N PHE A 377 12.26 -16.51 -12.98
CA PHE A 377 12.69 -15.47 -12.05
C PHE A 377 13.94 -14.79 -12.61
N THR A 378 13.83 -13.48 -12.89
CA THR A 378 15.00 -12.64 -13.17
C THR A 378 15.32 -11.90 -11.87
N PRO A 379 16.43 -12.18 -11.17
CA PRO A 379 16.78 -11.45 -9.96
C PRO A 379 16.88 -9.96 -10.27
N GLY A 380 16.03 -9.18 -9.62
CA GLY A 380 15.99 -7.73 -9.73
C GLY A 380 17.01 -7.09 -8.80
N MET A 381 18.27 -7.03 -9.24
CA MET A 381 19.27 -5.99 -8.98
C MET A 381 20.52 -6.23 -9.83
#